data_AF-A0A830GP90-F1
#
_entry.id   AF-A0A830GP90-F1
#
_cell.length_a   1.000
_cell.length_b   1.000
_cell.length_c   1.000
_cell.angle_alpha   90.00
_cell.angle_beta   90.00
_cell.angle_gamma   90.00
#
_symmetry.space_group_name_H-M   'P 1'
#
loop_
_entity.id
_entity.type
_entity.pdbx_description
1 polymer ?
#
loop_
_entity_poly.entity_id
_entity_poly.type
_entity_poly.pdbx_seq_one_letter_code
_entity_poly.pdbx_strand_id
1 'polypeptide(L)' 'MVLRLLLLAVGLLELAAPRKMVDFWMDLAAEDGDVELKPWVYSVARIEGAVIVLWVLLRGRGGGHSEADTADA' A
#
# COMPACT_ATOMS: atom_id res chain seq x y z
N MET A 1 -10.48 2.46 -10.72
CA MET A 1 -9.14 3.08 -10.63
C MET A 1 -8.85 3.70 -9.26
N VAL A 2 -9.79 4.45 -8.67
CA VAL A 2 -9.61 5.16 -7.38
C VAL A 2 -9.03 4.27 -6.28
N LEU A 3 -9.60 3.08 -6.04
CA LEU A 3 -9.10 2.14 -5.03
C LEU A 3 -7.62 1.78 -5.21
N ARG A 4 -7.16 1.58 -6.45
CA ARG A 4 -5.74 1.25 -6.73
C ARG A 4 -4.83 2.43 -6.41
N LEU A 5 -5.27 3.66 -6.67
CA LEU A 5 -4.52 4.87 -6.33
C LEU A 5 -4.45 5.07 -4.81
N LEU A 6 -5.55 4.82 -4.10
CA LEU A 6 -5.57 4.86 -2.64
C LEU A 6 -4.61 3.82 -2.03
N LEU A 7 -4.67 2.57 -2.51
CA LEU A 7 -3.74 1.51 -2.08
C LEU A 7 -2.28 1.87 -2.38
N LEU A 8 -1.99 2.43 -3.56
CA LEU A 8 -0.64 2.88 -3.90
C LEU A 8 -0.16 3.99 -2.94
N ALA A 9 -1.02 4.96 -2.65
CA ALA A 9 -0.69 6.07 -1.74
C ALA A 9 -0.43 5.57 -0.32
N VAL A 10 -1.30 4.69 0.20
CA VAL A 10 -1.14 4.07 1.52
C VAL A 10 0.16 3.24 1.58
N GLY A 11 0.39 2.36 0.61
CA GLY A 11 1.58 1.52 0.58
C GLY A 11 2.89 2.33 0.48
N LEU A 12 2.89 3.45 -0.27
CA LEU A 12 4.03 4.38 -0.30
C LEU A 12 4.25 5.08 1.04
N LEU A 13 3.17 5.51 1.70
CA LEU A 13 3.25 6.20 2.99
C LEU A 13 3.76 5.27 4.10
N GLU A 14 3.29 4.02 4.14
CA GLU A 14 3.80 2.98 5.05
C GLU A 14 5.27 2.63 4.77
N LEU A 15 5.65 2.54 3.48
CA LEU A 15 7.03 2.24 3.11
C LEU A 15 8.00 3.36 3.50
N ALA A 16 7.58 4.62 3.32
CA ALA A 16 8.43 5.79 3.56
C ALA A 16 8.44 6.22 5.04
N ALA A 17 7.28 6.21 5.69
CA ALA A 17 7.08 6.73 7.04
C ALA A 17 6.24 5.77 7.90
N PRO A 18 6.71 4.52 8.14
CA PRO A 18 5.93 3.50 8.84
C PRO A 18 5.53 3.93 10.26
N ARG A 19 6.42 4.66 10.96
CA ARG A 19 6.14 5.19 12.30
C ARG A 19 4.93 6.13 12.31
N LYS A 20 4.94 7.16 11.45
CA LYS A 20 3.84 8.14 11.42
C LYS A 20 2.49 7.50 11.09
N MET A 21 2.48 6.50 10.20
CA MET A 21 1.25 5.79 9.85
C MET A 21 0.74 4.97 11.04
N VAL A 22 1.59 4.09 11.59
CA VAL A 22 1.21 3.20 12.69
C VAL A 22 0.83 4.01 13.93
N ASP A 23 1.63 5.02 14.29
CA ASP A 23 1.38 5.86 15.47
C ASP A 23 0.04 6.61 15.33
N PHE A 24 -0.28 7.15 14.15
CA PHE A 24 -1.56 7.83 13.89
C PHE A 24 -2.76 6.91 14.07
N TRP A 25 -2.70 5.70 13.50
CA TRP A 25 -3.80 4.74 13.64
C TRP A 25 -3.94 4.22 15.06
N MET A 26 -2.83 4.05 15.77
CA MET A 26 -2.84 3.61 17.16
C MET A 26 -3.32 4.69 18.11
N ASP A 27 -2.99 5.96 17.88
CA ASP A 27 -3.56 7.11 18.61
C ASP A 27 -5.07 7.21 18.42
N LEU A 28 -5.56 6.89 17.21
CA LEU A 28 -7.00 6.90 16.91
C LEU A 28 -7.74 5.67 17.49
N ALA A 29 -7.10 4.50 17.49
CA ALA A 29 -7.73 3.22 17.83
C ALA A 29 -7.56 2.83 19.31
N ALA A 30 -6.50 3.30 19.98
CA ALA A 30 -6.26 3.01 21.38
C ALA A 30 -7.07 3.99 22.25
N GLU A 31 -8.13 3.48 22.89
CA GLU A 31 -9.01 4.28 23.76
C GLU A 31 -8.29 4.95 24.94
N ASP A 32 -7.25 4.31 25.49
CA ASP A 32 -6.53 4.80 26.68
C ASP A 32 -5.05 5.17 26.42
N GLY A 33 -4.59 5.12 25.16
CA GLY A 33 -3.22 5.49 24.78
C GLY A 33 -2.11 4.57 25.33
N ASP A 34 -2.44 3.51 26.06
CA ASP A 34 -1.49 2.61 26.72
C ASP A 34 -1.05 1.46 25.80
N VAL A 35 -0.54 1.80 24.61
CA VAL A 35 0.00 0.81 23.67
C VAL A 35 1.47 1.02 23.39
N GLU A 36 2.30 0.16 23.98
CA GLU A 36 3.73 0.08 23.66
C GLU A 36 3.98 -0.72 22.36
N LEU A 37 4.16 0.00 21.27
CA LEU A 37 4.51 -0.58 19.97
C LEU A 37 5.95 -1.11 19.98
N LYS A 38 6.11 -2.41 19.73
CA LYS A 38 7.42 -3.04 19.57
C LYS A 38 8.11 -2.52 18.30
N PRO A 39 9.45 -2.33 18.29
CA PRO A 39 10.15 -1.82 17.10
C PRO A 39 9.96 -2.65 15.82
N TRP A 40 9.67 -3.96 15.95
CA TRP A 40 9.41 -4.82 14.79
C TRP A 40 8.09 -4.53 14.08
N VAL A 41 7.12 -3.87 14.74
CA VAL A 41 5.83 -3.51 14.14
C VAL A 41 6.05 -2.56 12.96
N TYR A 42 6.94 -1.58 13.11
CA TYR A 42 7.29 -0.65 12.03
C TYR A 42 8.00 -1.34 10.87
N SER A 43 8.77 -2.39 11.14
CA SER A 43 9.42 -3.21 10.11
C SER A 43 8.37 -3.99 9.31
N VAL A 44 7.36 -4.55 9.99
CA VAL A 44 6.27 -5.27 9.33
C VAL A 44 5.41 -4.31 8.51
N ALA A 45 5.05 -3.15 9.05
CA ALA A 45 4.33 -2.11 8.30
C ALA A 45 5.09 -1.67 7.03
N ARG A 46 6.43 -1.59 7.11
CA ARG A 46 7.28 -1.28 5.95
C ARG A 46 7.23 -2.39 4.89
N ILE A 47 7.21 -3.66 5.31
CA ILE A 47 7.08 -4.81 4.40
C ILE A 47 5.69 -4.83 3.77
N GLU A 48 4.64 -4.58 4.54
CA GLU A 48 3.26 -4.48 4.06
C GLU A 48 3.13 -3.42 2.96
N GLY A 49 3.61 -2.21 3.21
CA GLY A 49 3.63 -1.14 2.21
C GLY A 49 4.39 -1.54 0.94
N ALA A 50 5.53 -2.24 1.05
CA ALA A 50 6.27 -2.75 -0.10
C ALA A 50 5.46 -3.79 -0.91
N VAL A 51 4.76 -4.70 -0.24
CA VAL A 51 3.91 -5.71 -0.89
C VAL A 51 2.74 -5.04 -1.62
N ILE A 52 2.08 -4.06 -1.00
CA ILE A 52 0.97 -3.33 -1.61
C ILE A 52 1.44 -2.59 -2.87
N VAL A 53 2.55 -1.84 -2.77
CA VAL A 53 3.12 -1.10 -3.91
C VAL A 53 3.46 -2.06 -5.04
N LEU A 54 4.19 -3.14 -4.74
CA LEU A 54 4.59 -4.12 -5.75
C LEU A 54 3.37 -4.75 -6.43
N TRP A 55 2.35 -5.13 -5.66
CA TRP A 55 1.13 -5.72 -6.19
C TRP A 55 0.37 -4.77 -7.11
N VAL A 56 0.25 -3.48 -6.74
CA VAL A 56 -0.42 -2.48 -7.58
C VAL A 56 0.33 -2.29 -8.89
N LEU A 57 1.66 -2.18 -8.84
CA LEU A 57 2.51 -2.02 -10.03
C LEU A 57 2.45 -3.24 -10.95
N LEU A 58 2.49 -4.45 -10.39
CA LEU A 58 2.42 -5.69 -11.16
C LEU A 58 1.06 -5.88 -11.82
N ARG A 59 -0.06 -5.56 -11.15
CA ARG A 59 -1.40 -5.61 -11.76
C ARG A 59 -1.65 -4.52 -12.80
N GLY A 60 -0.95 -3.39 -12.74
CA GLY A 60 -1.02 -2.35 -13.77
C GLY A 60 -0.42 -2.78 -15.11
N ARG A 61 0.55 -3.69 -15.10
CA ARG A 61 1.26 -4.17 -16.30
C ARG A 61 0.50 -5.22 -17.12
N GLY A 62 -0.52 -5.87 -16.55
CA GLY A 62 -1.29 -6.93 -17.22
C GLY A 62 -2.45 -6.45 -18.11
N GLY A 63 -2.70 -5.13 -18.18
CA GLY A 63 -3.83 -4.55 -18.94
C GLY A 63 -3.49 -4.08 -20.36
N GLY A 64 -2.29 -4.35 -20.86
CA GLY A 64 -1.82 -3.91 -22.19
C GLY A 64 -1.94 -4.97 -23.28
N HIS A 65 -3.06 -5.69 -23.35
CA HIS A 65 -3.34 -6.60 -24.48
C HIS A 65 -4.75 -6.34 -25.04
N SER A 66 -4.82 -5.59 -26.13
CA SER A 66 -5.66 -5.82 -27.35
C SER A 66 -6.05 -4.50 -28.00
N GLU A 67 -5.42 -4.17 -29.13
CA GLU A 67 -6.02 -3.45 -30.28
C GLU A 67 -4.92 -3.30 -31.35
N ALA A 68 -4.54 -4.42 -31.99
CA ALA A 68 -3.61 -4.37 -33.12
C ALA A 68 -3.88 -5.44 -34.21
N ASP A 69 -4.92 -6.26 -34.11
CA ASP A 69 -5.06 -7.41 -35.04
C ASP A 69 -6.51 -7.63 -35.51
N THR A 70 -7.22 -6.56 -35.86
CA THR A 70 -8.53 -6.65 -36.54
C THR A 70 -8.62 -5.73 -37.77
N ALA A 71 -7.49 -5.28 -38.29
CA ALA A 71 -7.44 -4.44 -39.50
C ALA A 71 -7.28 -5.24 -40.81
N ASP A 72 -7.35 -6.57 -40.76
CA ASP A 72 -7.39 -7.45 -41.95
C ASP A 72 -8.62 -8.36 -41.87
N ALA A 73 -9.77 -7.84 -42.31
CA ALA A 73 -10.99 -8.56 -42.67
C ALA A 73 -11.72 -7.79 -43.77
#